data_AF-A0A2K1Q353-F1
#
_entry.id   AF-A0A2K1Q353-F1
#
_cell.length_a   1.000
_cell.length_b   1.000
_cell.length_c   1.000
_cell.angle_alpha   90.00
_cell.angle_beta   90.00
_cell.angle_gamma   90.00
#
_symmetry.space_group_name_H-M   'P 1'
#
loop_
_entity.id
_entity.type
_entity.pdbx_description
1 polymer ?
#
loop_
_entity_poly.entity_id
_entity_poly.type
_entity_poly.pdbx_seq_one_letter_code
_entity_poly.pdbx_strand_id
1 'polypeptide(L)'
;MACTPQESVIFAATSIQPTAIKHDVGTLNAMTAFQTDQTKVLSGAGTVGYCFTKPATTNVNCLDVGDGPAMLVRPISVSWAIAANTNGGKSLYRAVSKNGVQISNDEIAAGVNDMQLTYLLSGATSFVDANAVAGQWGTVDAIKLVLTLQPEAGALTTGDRKGTGGQLLTRTVSSTISIRNRKDIRG
;
A
#
# COMPACT_ATOMS: atom_id res chain seq x y z
N MET A 1 -11.41 -0.04 -3.85
CA MET A 1 -10.44 -1.01 -4.41
C MET A 1 -10.99 -2.38 -4.16
N ALA A 2 -11.19 -3.17 -5.20
CA ALA A 2 -11.51 -4.60 -5.03
C ALA A 2 -10.25 -5.41 -5.26
N CYS A 3 -10.02 -6.43 -4.42
CA CYS A 3 -8.84 -7.27 -4.46
C CYS A 3 -9.23 -8.75 -4.40
N THR A 4 -8.49 -9.58 -5.11
CA THR A 4 -8.43 -11.04 -4.98
C THR A 4 -6.98 -11.44 -4.67
N PRO A 5 -6.69 -12.73 -4.42
CA PRO A 5 -5.31 -13.20 -4.30
C PRO A 5 -4.43 -12.94 -5.53
N GLN A 6 -5.04 -12.76 -6.70
CA GLN A 6 -4.37 -12.61 -7.99
C GLN A 6 -4.30 -11.15 -8.46
N GLU A 7 -5.32 -10.34 -8.18
CA GLU A 7 -5.48 -9.02 -8.81
C GLU A 7 -6.04 -7.97 -7.87
N SER A 8 -5.81 -6.69 -8.20
CA SER A 8 -6.47 -5.57 -7.54
C SER A 8 -6.86 -4.49 -8.53
N VAL A 9 -8.04 -3.89 -8.33
CA VAL A 9 -8.56 -2.81 -9.18
C VAL A 9 -9.06 -1.64 -8.31
N ILE A 10 -8.64 -0.43 -8.67
CA ILE A 10 -9.10 0.82 -8.04
C ILE A 10 -10.20 1.42 -8.91
N PHE A 11 -11.30 1.80 -8.27
CA PHE A 11 -12.47 2.40 -8.92
C PHE A 11 -13.19 3.35 -7.96
N ALA A 12 -14.00 4.24 -8.52
CA ALA A 12 -14.96 5.03 -7.79
C ALA A 12 -16.36 4.40 -7.92
N ALA A 13 -17.10 4.36 -6.82
CA ALA A 13 -18.49 3.89 -6.79
C ALA A 13 -19.31 4.75 -5.84
N THR A 14 -20.54 5.07 -6.23
CA THR A 14 -21.51 5.86 -5.45
C THR A 14 -22.43 4.98 -4.61
N SER A 15 -22.63 3.72 -4.98
CA SER A 15 -23.34 2.70 -4.19
C SER A 15 -22.68 1.32 -4.35
N ILE A 16 -22.78 0.48 -3.32
CA ILE A 16 -22.25 -0.89 -3.31
C ILE A 16 -23.39 -1.81 -2.87
N GLN A 17 -23.67 -2.84 -3.66
CA GLN A 17 -24.65 -3.87 -3.32
C GLN A 17 -23.91 -5.16 -2.92
N PRO A 18 -24.45 -5.97 -1.98
CA PRO A 18 -23.76 -7.17 -1.46
C PRO A 18 -23.42 -8.21 -2.53
N THR A 19 -24.14 -8.21 -3.65
CA THR A 19 -24.05 -9.23 -4.71
C THR A 19 -23.35 -8.76 -5.98
N ALA A 20 -23.09 -7.47 -6.14
CA ALA A 20 -22.40 -6.94 -7.32
C ALA A 20 -21.82 -5.53 -7.09
N ILE A 21 -20.64 -5.29 -7.66
CA ILE A 21 -20.06 -3.95 -7.84
C ILE A 21 -20.15 -3.63 -9.34
N LYS A 22 -20.79 -2.51 -9.69
CA LYS A 22 -21.08 -2.10 -11.08
C LYS A 22 -20.58 -0.67 -11.30
N HIS A 23 -20.22 -0.30 -12.53
CA HIS A 23 -20.05 1.11 -12.88
C HIS A 23 -21.40 1.68 -13.33
N ASP A 24 -21.73 2.90 -12.91
CA ASP A 24 -22.97 3.58 -13.25
C ASP A 24 -22.65 4.84 -14.06
N VAL A 25 -23.12 4.90 -15.30
CA VAL A 25 -23.51 6.16 -15.96
C VAL A 25 -24.58 5.91 -17.06
N GLY A 26 -25.86 6.07 -16.71
CA GLY A 26 -26.95 6.28 -17.69
C GLY A 26 -27.80 5.05 -18.08
N THR A 27 -28.82 5.31 -18.91
CA THR A 27 -30.02 4.47 -19.13
C THR A 27 -29.85 3.15 -19.89
N LEU A 28 -28.63 2.72 -20.25
CA LEU A 28 -28.39 1.50 -21.05
C LEU A 28 -27.27 0.59 -20.51
N ASN A 29 -27.20 0.39 -19.19
CA ASN A 29 -26.11 -0.38 -18.57
C ASN A 29 -26.59 -1.64 -17.85
N ALA A 30 -26.95 -2.66 -18.64
CA ALA A 30 -27.00 -4.02 -18.13
C ALA A 30 -25.58 -4.49 -17.77
N MET A 31 -25.28 -4.59 -16.48
CA MET A 31 -24.22 -5.47 -15.93
C MET A 31 -22.83 -5.36 -16.58
N THR A 32 -22.26 -4.16 -16.63
CA THR A 32 -20.86 -3.99 -17.04
C THR A 32 -19.93 -4.33 -15.87
N ALA A 33 -19.27 -5.49 -15.96
CA ALA A 33 -18.21 -5.90 -15.03
C ALA A 33 -16.96 -5.01 -15.19
N PHE A 34 -16.09 -4.99 -14.16
CA PHE A 34 -14.79 -4.30 -14.26
C PHE A 34 -13.98 -4.89 -15.43
N GLN A 35 -13.52 -4.05 -16.36
CA GLN A 35 -12.59 -4.45 -17.41
C GLN A 35 -11.15 -4.17 -16.97
N THR A 36 -10.25 -5.12 -17.17
CA THR A 36 -8.79 -4.94 -17.04
C THR A 36 -8.16 -4.45 -18.34
N ASP A 37 -8.83 -4.65 -19.48
CA ASP A 37 -8.43 -4.23 -20.82
C ASP A 37 -9.05 -2.88 -21.22
N GLN A 38 -8.21 -1.85 -21.35
CA GLN A 38 -8.63 -0.49 -21.73
C GLN A 38 -8.92 -0.33 -23.23
N THR A 39 -8.52 -1.28 -24.08
CA THR A 39 -8.73 -1.20 -25.53
C THR A 39 -10.14 -1.63 -25.97
N LYS A 40 -10.90 -2.28 -25.07
CA LYS A 40 -12.28 -2.73 -25.30
C LYS A 40 -13.35 -1.78 -24.76
N VAL A 41 -12.95 -0.58 -24.36
CA VAL A 41 -13.88 0.46 -23.91
C VAL A 41 -14.55 1.04 -25.16
N LEU A 42 -15.89 1.01 -25.22
CA LEU A 42 -16.78 1.71 -26.17
C LEU A 42 -17.41 0.94 -27.34
N SER A 43 -17.70 -0.38 -27.24
CA SER A 43 -18.67 -0.99 -28.15
C SER A 43 -19.62 -1.95 -27.44
N GLY A 44 -20.69 -1.40 -26.86
CA GLY A 44 -21.88 -2.16 -26.46
C GLY A 44 -21.72 -2.98 -25.18
N ALA A 45 -22.61 -2.73 -24.22
CA ALA A 45 -22.74 -3.53 -23.01
C ALA A 45 -23.10 -4.98 -23.37
N GLY A 46 -22.14 -5.86 -23.18
CA GLY A 46 -22.32 -7.30 -23.30
C GLY A 46 -20.98 -8.01 -23.35
N THR A 47 -20.81 -8.96 -22.45
CA THR A 47 -20.11 -10.23 -22.73
C THR A 47 -18.67 -10.40 -22.22
N VAL A 48 -18.07 -9.48 -21.45
CA VAL A 48 -16.68 -9.66 -20.93
C VAL A 48 -16.47 -8.87 -19.63
N GLY A 49 -15.69 -9.34 -18.65
CA GLY A 49 -15.18 -8.60 -17.48
C GLY A 49 -14.59 -9.48 -16.35
N TYR A 50 -14.18 -8.87 -15.23
CA TYR A 50 -13.59 -9.55 -14.07
C TYR A 50 -14.67 -10.12 -13.13
N CYS A 51 -14.57 -11.41 -12.82
CA CYS A 51 -15.50 -12.09 -11.92
C CYS A 51 -14.86 -12.31 -10.55
N PHE A 52 -15.47 -11.71 -9.53
CA PHE A 52 -15.00 -11.76 -8.14
C PHE A 52 -15.16 -13.14 -7.48
N THR A 53 -15.91 -14.05 -8.10
CA THR A 53 -16.07 -15.44 -7.70
C THR A 53 -15.98 -16.33 -8.92
N LYS A 54 -15.43 -17.53 -8.72
CA LYS A 54 -15.41 -18.57 -9.76
C LYS A 54 -16.84 -19.03 -10.08
N PRO A 55 -17.34 -18.80 -11.31
CA PRO A 55 -18.65 -19.31 -11.68
C PRO A 55 -18.62 -20.85 -11.72
N ALA A 56 -19.75 -21.48 -11.37
CA ALA A 56 -19.87 -22.93 -11.33
C ALA A 56 -19.75 -23.59 -12.73
N THR A 57 -19.93 -22.79 -13.79
CA THR A 57 -19.75 -23.18 -15.19
C THR A 57 -18.87 -22.15 -15.89
N THR A 58 -18.18 -22.56 -16.96
CA THR A 58 -17.38 -21.65 -17.81
C THR A 58 -18.27 -20.54 -18.35
N ASN A 59 -17.98 -19.31 -17.93
CA ASN A 59 -18.68 -18.12 -18.39
C ASN A 59 -17.75 -17.35 -19.32
N VAL A 60 -18.11 -17.25 -20.60
CA VAL A 60 -17.36 -16.50 -21.62
C VAL A 60 -17.22 -15.02 -21.29
N ASN A 61 -18.02 -14.53 -20.33
CA ASN A 61 -17.98 -13.17 -19.83
C ASN A 61 -17.01 -12.96 -18.66
N CYS A 62 -16.38 -14.02 -18.16
CA CYS A 62 -15.36 -13.94 -17.11
C CYS A 62 -14.00 -14.29 -17.72
N LEU A 63 -13.28 -13.28 -18.26
CA LEU A 63 -11.92 -13.53 -18.78
C LEU A 63 -10.93 -13.82 -17.66
N ASP A 64 -11.10 -13.09 -16.56
CA ASP A 64 -10.29 -13.23 -15.36
C ASP A 64 -11.20 -13.62 -14.19
N VAL A 65 -10.82 -14.71 -13.52
CA VAL A 65 -11.58 -15.30 -12.41
C VAL A 65 -10.67 -15.36 -11.19
N GLY A 66 -11.13 -14.79 -10.08
CA GLY A 66 -10.46 -14.98 -8.78
C GLY A 66 -10.71 -16.40 -8.24
N ASP A 67 -9.65 -17.14 -7.91
CA ASP A 67 -9.77 -18.44 -7.23
C ASP A 67 -10.03 -18.32 -5.71
N GLY A 68 -10.31 -17.11 -5.22
CA GLY A 68 -10.51 -16.83 -3.80
C GLY A 68 -11.50 -15.69 -3.56
N PRO A 69 -11.93 -15.48 -2.31
CA PRO A 69 -12.88 -14.44 -1.97
C PRO A 69 -12.33 -13.07 -2.35
N ALA A 70 -13.15 -12.29 -3.06
CA ALA A 70 -12.85 -10.88 -3.30
C ALA A 70 -13.18 -10.04 -2.07
N MET A 71 -12.33 -9.07 -1.77
CA MET A 71 -12.57 -8.09 -0.72
C MET A 71 -12.67 -6.68 -1.31
N LEU A 72 -13.60 -5.91 -0.78
CA LEU A 72 -13.72 -4.50 -1.08
C LEU A 72 -13.08 -3.68 0.03
N VAL A 73 -12.07 -2.91 -0.31
CA VAL A 73 -11.37 -2.01 0.61
C VAL A 73 -11.45 -0.57 0.12
N ARG A 74 -11.61 0.36 1.05
CA ARG A 74 -11.47 1.79 0.76
C ARG A 74 -9.97 2.12 0.79
N PRO A 75 -9.36 2.57 -0.32
CA PRO A 75 -7.96 2.95 -0.30
C PRO A 75 -7.77 4.14 0.65
N ILE A 76 -6.71 4.09 1.45
CA ILE A 76 -6.23 5.19 2.25
C ILE A 76 -4.79 5.47 1.83
N SER A 77 -4.38 6.73 1.92
CA SER A 77 -2.98 7.09 1.79
C SER A 77 -2.38 7.16 3.19
N VAL A 78 -1.19 6.60 3.36
CA VAL A 78 -0.46 6.63 4.63
C VAL A 78 0.94 7.16 4.33
N SER A 79 1.37 8.14 5.11
CA SER A 79 2.74 8.66 5.08
C SER A 79 3.37 8.55 6.46
N TRP A 80 4.66 8.22 6.47
CA TRP A 80 5.46 8.08 7.68
C TRP A 80 6.52 9.17 7.70
N ALA A 81 6.73 9.79 8.86
CA ALA A 81 7.71 10.84 9.01
C ALA A 81 8.34 10.81 10.41
N ILE A 82 9.59 11.27 10.49
CA ILE A 82 10.23 11.56 11.76
C ILE A 82 10.03 13.04 12.06
N ALA A 83 9.48 13.37 13.23
CA ALA A 83 9.27 14.74 13.66
C ALA A 83 9.60 14.92 15.15
N ALA A 84 9.77 16.18 15.57
CA ALA A 84 9.96 16.50 16.98
C ALA A 84 8.69 16.19 17.78
N ASN A 85 8.85 15.65 18.99
CA ASN A 85 7.76 15.33 19.90
C ASN A 85 7.67 16.30 21.09
N THR A 86 6.63 16.13 21.91
CA THR A 86 6.39 16.98 23.09
C THR A 86 7.38 16.81 24.23
N ASN A 87 8.18 15.73 24.21
CA ASN A 87 9.19 15.41 25.23
C ASN A 87 10.58 15.98 24.89
N GLY A 88 10.69 16.80 23.84
CA GLY A 88 11.97 17.35 23.37
C GLY A 88 12.85 16.35 22.61
N GLY A 89 12.28 15.22 22.20
CA GLY A 89 12.91 14.20 21.37
C GLY A 89 12.35 14.17 19.95
N LYS A 90 12.55 13.05 19.25
CA LYS A 90 11.94 12.76 17.96
C LYS A 90 11.12 11.47 18.03
N SER A 91 10.05 11.42 17.26
CA SER A 91 9.19 10.25 17.15
C SER A 91 8.89 9.92 15.69
N LEU A 92 8.54 8.65 15.47
CA LEU A 92 7.92 8.19 14.24
C LEU A 92 6.43 8.51 14.29
N TYR A 93 5.97 9.30 13.32
CA TYR A 93 4.58 9.65 13.13
C TYR A 93 4.01 8.95 11.90
N ARG A 94 2.71 8.61 11.98
CA ARG A 94 1.93 8.10 10.87
C ARG A 94 0.78 9.05 10.58
N ALA A 95 0.80 9.65 9.41
CA ALA A 95 -0.32 10.41 8.90
C ALA A 95 -1.18 9.55 7.98
N VAL A 96 -2.50 9.60 8.18
CA VAL A 96 -3.48 8.96 7.30
C VAL A 96 -4.24 10.05 6.57
N SER A 97 -4.33 9.91 5.25
CA SER A 97 -5.01 10.85 4.37
C SER A 97 -6.12 10.16 3.57
N LYS A 98 -7.24 10.86 3.43
CA LYS A 98 -8.41 10.44 2.66
C LYS A 98 -8.78 11.54 1.68
N ASN A 99 -8.85 11.21 0.39
CA ASN A 99 -9.13 12.18 -0.68
C ASN A 99 -8.19 13.40 -0.65
N GLY A 100 -6.91 13.19 -0.36
CA GLY A 100 -5.91 14.26 -0.25
C GLY A 100 -5.94 15.07 1.06
N VAL A 101 -6.92 14.83 1.93
CA VAL A 101 -7.03 15.50 3.23
C VAL A 101 -6.47 14.60 4.32
N GLN A 102 -5.52 15.11 5.11
CA GLN A 102 -5.03 14.41 6.29
C GLN A 102 -6.15 14.34 7.35
N ILE A 103 -6.45 13.12 7.80
CA ILE A 103 -7.51 12.84 8.78
C ILE A 103 -6.97 12.37 10.13
N SER A 104 -5.71 11.91 10.19
CA SER A 104 -5.01 11.66 11.45
C SER A 104 -3.51 11.89 11.28
N ASN A 105 -2.84 12.16 12.39
CA ASN A 105 -1.39 12.19 12.50
C ASN A 105 -1.00 11.69 13.89
N ASP A 106 -0.74 10.40 13.97
CA ASP A 106 -0.57 9.70 15.24
C ASP A 106 0.92 9.50 15.53
N GLU A 107 1.33 9.76 16.77
CA GLU A 107 2.64 9.33 17.25
C GLU A 107 2.63 7.81 17.44
N ILE A 108 3.53 7.11 16.75
CA ILE A 108 3.57 5.64 16.77
C ILE A 108 4.66 5.13 17.71
N ALA A 109 5.82 5.76 17.69
CA ALA A 109 6.95 5.38 18.53
C ALA A 109 7.83 6.58 18.85
N ALA A 110 8.00 6.82 20.15
CA ALA A 110 8.92 7.80 20.68
C ALA A 110 10.38 7.29 20.61
N GLY A 111 11.34 8.21 20.57
CA GLY A 111 12.77 7.90 20.47
C GLY A 111 13.23 7.36 19.10
N VAL A 112 12.45 7.56 18.04
CA VAL A 112 12.87 7.24 16.67
C VAL A 112 13.48 8.49 16.04
N ASN A 113 14.79 8.46 15.82
CA ASN A 113 15.56 9.63 15.41
C ASN A 113 15.80 9.71 13.90
N ASP A 114 15.79 8.57 13.23
CA ASP A 114 15.98 8.50 11.78
C ASP A 114 15.25 7.30 11.17
N MET A 115 14.86 7.44 9.91
CA MET A 115 14.22 6.42 9.10
C MET A 115 14.79 6.46 7.67
N GLN A 116 15.35 5.34 7.24
CA GLN A 116 15.88 5.17 5.88
C GLN A 116 15.11 4.08 5.14
N LEU A 117 14.77 4.38 3.88
CA LEU A 117 14.09 3.47 2.97
C LEU A 117 14.95 3.24 1.73
N THR A 118 15.18 1.97 1.41
CA THR A 118 15.82 1.55 0.15
C THR A 118 14.96 0.48 -0.52
N TYR A 119 15.14 0.28 -1.81
CA TYR A 119 14.19 -0.44 -2.66
C TYR A 119 14.90 -1.54 -3.47
N LEU A 120 14.27 -2.70 -3.57
CA LEU A 120 14.72 -3.76 -4.46
C LEU A 120 13.89 -3.71 -5.74
N LEU A 121 14.54 -3.48 -6.88
CA LEU A 121 13.90 -3.53 -8.19
C LEU A 121 13.87 -4.96 -8.73
N SER A 122 12.91 -5.25 -9.60
CA SER A 122 12.76 -6.56 -10.20
C SER A 122 14.00 -6.97 -11.00
N GLY A 123 14.49 -8.19 -10.74
CA GLY A 123 15.73 -8.72 -11.31
C GLY A 123 17.02 -8.15 -10.71
N ALA A 124 16.95 -7.15 -9.82
CA ALA A 124 18.13 -6.62 -9.14
C ALA A 124 18.56 -7.53 -7.97
N THR A 125 19.85 -7.48 -7.64
CA THR A 125 20.44 -8.23 -6.51
C THR A 125 20.77 -7.34 -5.30
N SER A 126 20.55 -6.03 -5.41
CA SER A 126 20.89 -5.04 -4.40
C SER A 126 19.80 -4.00 -4.24
N PHE A 127 19.66 -3.48 -3.02
CA PHE A 127 18.77 -2.36 -2.73
C PHE A 127 19.37 -1.04 -3.24
N VAL A 128 18.50 -0.15 -3.73
CA VAL A 128 18.84 1.17 -4.25
C VAL A 128 18.10 2.29 -3.52
N ASP A 129 18.62 3.51 -3.58
CA ASP A 129 18.00 4.68 -2.97
C ASP A 129 16.75 5.14 -3.74
N ALA A 130 15.90 5.93 -3.07
CA ALA A 130 14.65 6.44 -3.64
C ALA A 130 14.83 7.15 -4.99
N ASN A 131 15.93 7.89 -5.16
CA ASN A 131 16.23 8.62 -6.39
C ASN A 131 16.39 7.70 -7.62
N ALA A 132 16.87 6.47 -7.41
CA ALA A 132 17.04 5.48 -8.48
C ALA A 132 15.71 4.82 -8.90
N VAL A 133 14.65 4.98 -8.10
CA VAL A 133 13.32 4.38 -8.33
C VAL A 133 12.37 5.34 -9.05
N ALA A 134 12.75 6.62 -9.20
CA ALA A 134 11.91 7.62 -9.86
C ALA A 134 11.46 7.15 -11.26
N GLY A 135 10.14 7.08 -11.47
CA GLY A 135 9.55 6.59 -12.72
C GLY A 135 9.49 5.06 -12.89
N GLN A 136 10.04 4.28 -11.97
CA GLN A 136 10.10 2.81 -12.03
C GLN A 136 9.36 2.13 -10.86
N TRP A 137 8.44 2.84 -10.20
CA TRP A 137 7.66 2.32 -9.07
C TRP A 137 6.92 1.01 -9.35
N GLY A 138 6.56 0.77 -10.62
CA GLY A 138 5.91 -0.47 -11.05
C GLY A 138 6.80 -1.71 -10.99
N THR A 139 8.11 -1.56 -10.81
CA THR A 139 9.08 -2.66 -10.79
C THR A 139 9.73 -2.84 -9.41
N VAL A 140 9.15 -2.26 -8.35
CA VAL A 140 9.66 -2.40 -6.98
C VAL A 140 9.11 -3.68 -6.35
N ASP A 141 9.98 -4.62 -6.01
CA ASP A 141 9.62 -5.92 -5.44
C ASP A 141 9.64 -5.89 -3.90
N ALA A 142 10.54 -5.12 -3.30
CA ALA A 142 10.66 -5.01 -1.85
C ALA A 142 11.19 -3.65 -1.38
N ILE A 143 10.93 -3.34 -0.12
CA ILE A 143 11.46 -2.17 0.60
C ILE A 143 12.26 -2.69 1.78
N LYS A 144 13.48 -2.16 1.97
CA LYS A 144 14.22 -2.31 3.21
C LYS A 144 14.09 -1.02 4.02
N LEU A 145 13.52 -1.18 5.21
CA LEU A 145 13.35 -0.14 6.22
C LEU A 145 14.46 -0.28 7.26
N VAL A 146 15.11 0.82 7.59
CA VAL A 146 16.04 0.94 8.70
C VAL A 146 15.60 2.08 9.61
N LEU A 147 15.39 1.77 10.89
CA LEU A 147 15.07 2.75 11.93
C LEU A 147 16.25 2.89 12.89
N THR A 148 16.57 4.14 13.25
CA THR A 148 17.57 4.47 14.27
C THR A 148 16.85 4.96 15.52
N LEU A 149 17.01 4.23 16.62
CA LEU A 149 16.36 4.49 17.90
C LEU A 149 17.37 5.03 18.91
N GLN A 150 16.94 6.02 19.69
CA GLN A 150 17.68 6.59 20.81
C GLN A 150 16.75 6.80 22.02
N PRO A 151 17.27 6.68 23.25
CA PRO A 151 16.47 6.83 24.46
C PRO A 151 16.07 8.29 24.70
N GLU A 152 14.78 8.49 24.95
CA GLU A 152 14.19 9.80 25.21
C GLU A 152 14.65 10.42 26.53
N ALA A 153 14.61 11.76 26.59
CA ALA A 153 14.74 12.46 27.85
C ALA A 153 13.46 12.29 28.69
N GLY A 154 13.59 11.71 29.88
CA GLY A 154 12.48 11.51 30.83
C GLY A 154 11.95 10.08 30.91
N ALA A 155 12.25 9.21 29.93
CA ALA A 155 11.80 7.80 29.97
C ALA A 155 12.73 6.87 30.77
N LEU A 156 13.95 7.32 31.08
CA LEU A 156 15.03 6.52 31.64
C LEU A 156 15.92 7.36 32.56
N THR A 157 16.50 6.74 33.60
CA THR A 157 17.48 7.42 34.46
C THR A 157 18.76 7.73 33.68
N THR A 158 19.56 8.70 34.13
CA THR A 158 20.76 9.16 33.40
C THR A 158 21.77 8.03 33.10
N GLY A 159 21.78 6.96 33.92
CA GLY A 159 22.63 5.79 33.71
C GLY A 159 22.18 4.90 32.55
N ASP A 160 20.87 4.78 32.34
CA ASP A 160 20.28 3.89 31.31
C ASP A 160 20.34 4.51 29.90
N ARG A 161 20.59 5.82 29.81
CA ARG A 161 20.68 6.56 28.55
C ARG A 161 22.08 6.54 27.94
N LYS A 162 23.11 6.28 28.76
CA LYS A 162 24.51 6.43 28.38
C LYS A 162 25.13 5.08 28.02
N GLY A 163 25.61 4.95 26.79
CA GLY A 163 26.58 3.93 26.40
C GLY A 163 27.97 4.23 26.95
N THR A 164 28.96 3.42 26.54
CA THR A 164 30.36 3.60 26.95
C THR A 164 30.85 5.00 26.59
N GLY A 165 31.41 5.73 27.56
CA GLY A 165 31.91 7.09 27.34
C GLY A 165 30.87 8.21 27.42
N GLY A 166 29.64 7.94 27.87
CA GLY A 166 28.63 8.97 28.15
C GLY A 166 27.76 9.40 26.96
N GLN A 167 27.93 8.74 25.80
CA GLN A 167 27.12 8.97 24.61
C GLN A 167 25.75 8.30 24.69
N LEU A 168 24.75 8.83 23.99
CA LEU A 168 23.42 8.21 23.95
C LEU A 168 23.48 6.82 23.29
N LEU A 169 22.87 5.83 23.95
CA LEU A 169 22.74 4.49 23.38
C LEU A 169 21.93 4.55 22.08
N THR A 170 22.51 4.09 20.97
CA THR A 170 21.83 4.04 19.67
C THR A 170 21.59 2.60 19.28
N ARG A 171 20.38 2.29 18.80
CA ARG A 171 20.00 0.97 18.31
C ARG A 171 19.44 1.09 16.89
N THR A 172 19.75 0.11 16.05
CA THR A 172 19.23 0.05 14.69
C THR A 172 18.33 -1.16 14.54
N VAL A 173 17.14 -0.96 13.98
CA VAL A 173 16.21 -2.03 13.61
C VAL A 173 16.04 -2.01 12.11
N SER A 174 16.21 -3.16 11.46
CA SER A 174 16.02 -3.29 10.02
C SER A 174 14.96 -4.34 9.69
N SER A 175 14.11 -4.06 8.70
CA SER A 175 13.11 -4.99 8.19
C SER A 175 13.06 -4.93 6.66
N THR A 176 12.77 -6.06 6.02
CA THR A 176 12.55 -6.14 4.57
C THR A 176 11.10 -6.54 4.32
N ILE A 177 10.40 -5.75 3.52
CA ILE A 177 8.97 -5.86 3.27
C ILE A 177 8.77 -6.09 1.77
N SER A 178 8.21 -7.23 1.39
CA SER A 178 7.83 -7.50 -0.01
C SER A 178 6.55 -6.75 -0.37
N ILE A 179 6.51 -6.11 -1.54
CA ILE A 179 5.34 -5.43 -2.07
C ILE A 179 4.57 -6.39 -2.98
N ARG A 180 3.26 -6.56 -2.74
CA ARG A 180 2.40 -7.45 -3.54
C ARG A 180 1.50 -6.72 -4.54
N ASN A 181 1.88 -5.55 -5.02
CA ASN A 181 1.16 -4.89 -6.12
C ASN A 181 1.73 -5.32 -7.47
N ARG A 182 1.77 -6.64 -7.67
CA ARG A 182 2.33 -7.31 -8.84
C ARG A 182 1.33 -7.23 -9.98
N LYS A 183 1.53 -6.28 -10.90
CA LYS A 183 0.88 -6.35 -12.22
C LYS A 183 1.76 -7.20 -13.14
N ASP A 184 1.78 -8.51 -12.91
CA ASP A 184 2.13 -9.44 -13.97
C ASP A 184 0.91 -9.50 -14.90
N ILE A 185 0.83 -8.58 -15.87
CA ILE A 185 -0.03 -8.80 -17.03
C ILE A 185 0.74 -9.79 -17.91
N ARG A 186 0.47 -11.08 -17.74
CA ARG A 186 0.80 -12.07 -18.76
C ARG A 186 0.02 -11.69 -20.02
N GLY A 187 0.75 -11.55 -21.13
CA GLY A 187 0.23 -11.20 -22.45
C GLY A 187 -0.63 -12.27 -23.08
#